data_AF-A0A7X9ICW5-F1
#
_entry.id   AF-A0A7X9ICW5-F1
#
_cell.length_a   1.000
_cell.length_b   1.000
_cell.length_c   1.000
_cell.angle_alpha   90.00
_cell.angle_beta   90.00
_cell.angle_gamma   90.00
#
_symmetry.space_group_name_H-M   'P 1'
#
loop_
_entity.id
_entity.type
_entity.pdbx_description
1 polymer ?
#
loop_
_entity_poly.entity_id
_entity_poly.type
_entity_poly.pdbx_seq_one_letter_code
_entity_poly.pdbx_strand_id
1 'polypeptide(L)' 'MIDATSDPVEAIKLAIQREEGAYEFYMRHAKVFKNEATRKMFETLAAEEIKHKERLLAELDNNYLSEM' A
#
# COMPACT_ATOMS: atom_id res chain seq x y z
N MET A 1 17.24 5.07 -3.40
CA MET A 1 16.67 3.81 -3.93
C MET A 1 16.89 2.76 -2.87
N ILE A 2 15.91 1.87 -2.65
CA ILE A 2 16.14 0.67 -1.83
C ILE A 2 16.99 -0.29 -2.67
N ASP A 3 18.05 -0.82 -2.06
CA ASP A 3 18.90 -1.87 -2.60
C ASP A 3 18.99 -3.05 -1.62
N ALA A 4 19.75 -4.08 -1.99
CA ALA A 4 19.91 -5.29 -1.16
C ALA A 4 20.60 -5.05 0.20
N THR A 5 21.06 -3.83 0.48
CA THR A 5 21.69 -3.43 1.75
C THR A 5 20.80 -2.54 2.62
N SER A 6 19.61 -2.19 2.12
CA SER A 6 18.67 -1.35 2.84
C SER A 6 18.09 -2.07 4.05
N ASP A 7 18.00 -1.35 5.17
CA ASP A 7 17.36 -1.83 6.39
C ASP A 7 15.93 -2.33 6.11
N PRO A 8 15.57 -3.59 6.47
CA PRO A 8 14.23 -4.13 6.27
C PRO A 8 13.11 -3.24 6.80
N VAL A 9 13.33 -2.54 7.92
CA VAL A 9 12.36 -1.61 8.50
C VAL A 9 12.11 -0.41 7.59
N GLU A 10 13.17 0.19 7.05
CA GLU A 10 13.04 1.29 6.08
C GLU A 10 12.39 0.84 4.77
N ALA A 11 12.62 -0.41 4.36
CA ALA A 11 11.95 -0.97 3.19
C ALA A 11 10.43 -1.11 3.39
N ILE A 12 10.01 -1.58 4.57
CA ILE A 12 8.58 -1.69 4.92
C ILE A 12 7.94 -0.31 5.01
N LYS A 13 8.60 0.68 5.62
CA LYS A 13 8.09 2.07 5.67
C LYS A 13 7.88 2.65 4.28
N LEU A 14 8.82 2.44 3.35
CA LEU A 14 8.64 2.90 1.98
C LEU A 14 7.48 2.17 1.29
N ALA A 15 7.34 0.85 1.51
CA ALA A 15 6.23 0.08 0.95
C ALA A 15 4.88 0.63 1.44
N ILE A 16 4.74 0.94 2.73
CA ILE A 16 3.52 1.56 3.29
C ILE A 16 3.18 2.89 2.58
N GLN A 17 4.18 3.74 2.35
CA GLN A 17 3.98 5.00 1.61
C GLN A 17 3.55 4.75 0.15
N ARG A 18 4.04 3.68 -0.48
CA ARG A 18 3.65 3.29 -1.84
C ARG A 18 2.20 2.82 -1.89
N GLU A 19 1.75 2.02 -0.92
CA GLU A 19 0.36 1.56 -0.87
C GLU A 19 -0.62 2.71 -0.65
N GLU A 20 -0.25 3.71 0.16
CA GLU A 20 -1.06 4.92 0.33
C GLU A 20 -1.17 5.72 -0.98
N GLY A 21 -0.05 5.89 -1.69
CA GLY A 21 -0.05 6.53 -3.01
C GLY A 21 -0.86 5.77 -4.07
N ALA A 22 -0.80 4.43 -4.04
CA ALA A 22 -1.55 3.56 -4.94
C ALA A 22 -3.06 3.62 -4.66
N TYR A 23 -3.47 3.57 -3.38
CA TYR A 23 -4.85 3.77 -2.96
C TYR A 23 -5.42 5.08 -3.51
N GLU A 24 -4.72 6.19 -3.26
CA GLU A 24 -5.18 7.50 -3.76
C GLU A 24 -5.23 7.55 -5.29
N PHE A 25 -4.25 6.95 -5.95
CA PHE A 25 -4.23 6.86 -7.41
C PHE A 25 -5.49 6.15 -7.92
N TYR A 26 -5.81 4.97 -7.40
CA TYR A 26 -6.98 4.22 -7.83
C TYR A 26 -8.29 4.93 -7.49
N MET A 27 -8.40 5.52 -6.30
CA MET A 27 -9.60 6.29 -5.90
C MET A 27 -9.81 7.54 -6.76
N ARG A 28 -8.75 8.25 -7.14
CA ARG A 28 -8.84 9.38 -8.09
C ARG A 28 -9.33 8.91 -9.45
N HIS A 29 -8.82 7.78 -9.95
CA HIS A 29 -9.20 7.24 -11.26
C HIS A 29 -10.62 6.68 -11.28
N ALA A 30 -11.06 6.02 -10.21
CA ALA A 30 -12.45 5.57 -10.04
C ALA A 30 -13.46 6.71 -10.26
N LYS A 31 -13.13 7.93 -9.82
CA LYS A 31 -13.98 9.13 -9.99
C LYS A 31 -14.03 9.67 -11.42
N VAL A 32 -13.05 9.34 -12.27
CA VAL A 32 -12.96 9.85 -13.65
C VAL A 32 -13.76 9.00 -14.62
N PHE A 33 -13.85 7.68 -14.39
CA PHE A 33 -14.51 6.77 -15.32
C PHE A 33 -16.03 6.82 -15.21
N LYS A 34 -16.70 7.00 -16.36
CA LYS A 34 -18.16 6.94 -16.48
C LYS A 34 -18.70 5.50 -16.54
N ASN A 35 -17.87 4.56 -17.00
CA ASN A 35 -18.23 3.15 -17.06
C ASN A 35 -18.20 2.55 -15.64
N GLU A 36 -19.32 1.98 -15.21
CA GLU A 36 -19.47 1.42 -13.87
C GLU A 36 -18.53 0.23 -13.61
N ALA A 37 -18.33 -0.66 -14.58
CA ALA A 37 -17.43 -1.80 -14.42
C ALA A 37 -15.98 -1.36 -14.21
N THR A 38 -15.52 -0.36 -14.98
CA THR A 38 -14.19 0.22 -14.80
C THR A 38 -14.06 0.91 -13.44
N ARG A 39 -15.04 1.72 -13.03
CA ARG A 39 -15.03 2.35 -11.69
C ARG A 39 -14.91 1.31 -10.59
N LYS A 40 -15.73 0.25 -10.65
CA LYS A 40 -15.73 -0.83 -9.66
C LYS A 40 -14.41 -1.60 -9.63
N MET A 41 -13.76 -1.78 -10.77
CA MET A 41 -12.42 -2.36 -10.83
C MET A 41 -11.41 -1.50 -10.06
N PHE A 42 -11.40 -0.18 -10.29
CA PHE A 42 -10.51 0.73 -9.56
C PHE A 42 -10.81 0.80 -8.05
N GLU A 43 -12.09 0.81 -7.67
CA GLU A 43 -12.49 0.74 -6.25
C GLU A 43 -12.03 -0.56 -5.58
N THR A 44 -12.08 -1.68 -6.33
CA THR A 44 -11.59 -2.97 -5.85
C THR A 44 -10.09 -2.95 -5.64
N LEU A 45 -9.32 -2.41 -6.61
CA LEU A 45 -7.87 -2.26 -6.47
C LEU A 45 -7.51 -1.36 -5.28
N ALA A 46 -8.20 -0.23 -5.11
CA ALA A 46 -8.01 0.63 -3.94
C ALA A 46 -8.26 -0.13 -2.62
N ALA A 47 -9.30 -0.96 -2.56
CA ALA A 47 -9.59 -1.76 -1.37
C ALA A 47 -8.52 -2.80 -1.06
N GLU A 48 -7.85 -3.38 -2.07
CA GLU A 48 -6.72 -4.28 -1.86
C GLU A 48 -5.50 -3.56 -1.27
N GLU A 49 -5.21 -2.32 -1.69
CA GLU A 49 -4.06 -1.58 -1.15
C GLU A 49 -4.22 -1.24 0.34
N ILE A 50 -5.45 -1.09 0.84
CA ILE A 50 -5.71 -0.97 2.28
C ILE A 50 -5.25 -2.24 3.01
N LYS A 51 -5.60 -3.43 2.48
CA LYS A 51 -5.20 -4.71 3.07
C LYS A 51 -3.68 -4.92 3.02
N HIS A 52 -3.04 -4.49 1.93
CA HIS A 52 -1.59 -4.53 1.82
C HIS A 52 -0.93 -3.63 2.85
N LYS A 53 -1.41 -2.38 3.01
CA LYS A 53 -0.95 -1.44 4.04
C LYS A 53 -1.10 -2.01 5.45
N GLU A 54 -2.25 -2.61 5.77
CA GLU A 54 -2.50 -3.25 7.07
C GLU A 54 -1.52 -4.39 7.35
N ARG A 55 -1.24 -5.25 6.37
CA ARG A 55 -0.23 -6.31 6.50
C ARG A 55 1.16 -5.75 6.75
N LEU A 56 1.58 -4.74 5.98
CA LEU A 56 2.88 -4.10 6.15
C LEU A 56 3.02 -3.42 7.52
N LEU A 57 1.97 -2.80 8.03
CA LEU A 57 1.95 -2.23 9.39
C LEU A 57 2.09 -3.31 10.47
N ALA A 58 1.43 -4.46 10.30
CA ALA A 58 1.57 -5.58 11.22
C ALA A 58 3.00 -6.17 11.20
N GLU A 59 3.61 -6.30 10.02
CA GLU A 59 5.01 -6.74 9.90
C GLU A 59 6.00 -5.73 10.50
N LEU A 60 5.71 -4.44 10.35
CA LEU A 60 6.51 -3.38 10.96
C LEU A 60 6.49 -3.51 12.48
N ASP A 61 5.32 -3.65 13.09
CA ASP A 61 5.14 -3.81 14.53
C ASP A 61 5.85 -5.06 15.07
N ASN A 62 5.72 -6.19 14.37
CA ASN A 62 6.40 -7.43 14.72
C ASN A 62 7.94 -7.30 14.69
N ASN A 63 8.49 -6.64 13.66
CA ASN A 63 9.94 -6.43 13.55
C ASN A 63 10.45 -5.49 14.66
N TYR A 64 9.71 -4.43 14.99
CA TYR A 64 10.06 -3.54 16.11
C TYR A 64 10.07 -4.24 17.47
N LEU A 65 9.18 -5.21 17.70
CA LEU A 65 9.16 -6.02 18.91
C LEU A 65 10.29 -7.06 18.97
N SER A 66 10.84 -7.48 17.83
CA SER A 66 11.92 -8.47 17.75
C SER A 66 13.31 -7.90 18.02
N GLU A 67 13.49 -6.59 17.86
CA GLU A 67 14.76 -5.88 18.11
C GLU A 67 14.85 -5.28 19.54
N MET A 68 13.82 -5.46 20.38
CA MET A 68 13.83 -5.14 21.81
C MET A 68 14.22 -6.36 22.66
#